data_AF-A0A927U3E8-F1
#
_entry.id   AF-A0A927U3E8-F1
#
_cell.length_a   1.000
_cell.length_b   1.000
_cell.length_c   1.000
_cell.angle_alpha   90.00
_cell.angle_beta   90.00
_cell.angle_gamma   90.00
#
_symmetry.space_group_name_H-M   'P 1'
#
loop_
_entity.id
_entity.type
_entity.pdbx_description
1 polymer ?
#
loop_
_entity_poly.entity_id
_entity_poly.type
_entity_poly.pdbx_seq_one_letter_code
_entity_poly.pdbx_strand_id
1 'polypeptide(L)'
;MLVVVDTNILVSAIKSKLDRDNPTKSQRLIMDIISGNHTIVISTPILREYEDVLSRPYLKLNPILVERFLAFIKINSIWIEPLPTKKHEVDMVDEDDRAFFDAAKCMNAKLVTGNLKHYPVHELRTSLDELYGEE
;
A
#
# COMPACT_ATOMS: atom_id res chain seq x y z
N MET A 1 -2.63 12.15 6.26
CA MET A 1 -2.88 12.29 4.80
C MET A 1 -3.51 11.00 4.26
N LEU A 2 -4.08 11.01 3.04
CA LEU A 2 -4.56 9.80 2.40
C LEU A 2 -3.44 9.05 1.68
N VAL A 3 -3.37 7.73 1.87
CA VAL A 3 -2.39 6.87 1.22
C VAL A 3 -3.05 5.65 0.60
N VAL A 4 -2.58 5.26 -0.59
CA VAL A 4 -2.78 3.92 -1.15
C VAL A 4 -1.44 3.20 -1.01
N VAL A 5 -1.44 2.01 -0.45
CA VAL A 5 -0.20 1.30 -0.11
C VAL A 5 -0.04 0.11 -1.04
N ASP A 6 1.06 0.04 -1.77
CA ASP A 6 1.39 -1.14 -2.55
C ASP A 6 1.64 -2.34 -1.62
N THR A 7 1.20 -3.52 -2.03
CA THR A 7 1.38 -4.78 -1.30
C THR A 7 2.83 -5.07 -0.96
N ASN A 8 3.80 -4.65 -1.79
CA ASN A 8 5.22 -4.89 -1.51
C ASN A 8 5.71 -4.16 -0.23
N ILE A 9 5.12 -3.01 0.10
CA ILE A 9 5.39 -2.28 1.33
C ILE A 9 4.86 -3.06 2.53
N LEU A 10 3.66 -3.64 2.41
CA LEU A 10 3.02 -4.45 3.45
C LEU A 10 3.84 -5.71 3.75
N VAL A 11 4.25 -6.44 2.70
CA VAL A 11 5.13 -7.60 2.82
C VAL A 11 6.42 -7.21 3.55
N SER A 12 7.04 -6.08 3.18
CA SER A 12 8.28 -5.61 3.81
C SER A 12 8.08 -5.26 5.29
N ALA A 13 6.99 -4.58 5.64
CA ALA A 13 6.67 -4.22 7.01
C ALA A 13 6.46 -5.45 7.91
N ILE A 14 5.71 -6.44 7.43
CA ILE A 14 5.35 -7.65 8.19
C ILE A 14 6.55 -8.62 8.30
N LYS A 15 7.36 -8.72 7.24
CA LYS A 15 8.50 -9.63 7.18
C LYS A 15 9.70 -9.13 8.00
N SER A 16 9.86 -7.82 8.14
CA SER A 16 10.96 -7.23 8.88
C SER A 16 10.86 -7.56 10.37
N LYS A 17 12.00 -7.86 10.99
CA LYS A 17 12.07 -8.06 12.44
C LYS A 17 11.56 -6.78 13.12
N LEU A 18 10.65 -6.93 14.08
CA LEU A 18 10.15 -5.79 14.83
C LEU A 18 11.24 -5.27 15.75
N ASP A 19 11.78 -4.10 15.42
CA ASP A 19 12.62 -3.29 16.28
C ASP A 19 11.84 -2.00 16.57
N ARG A 20 11.49 -1.79 17.84
CA ARG A 20 10.69 -0.63 18.24
C ARG A 20 11.55 0.63 18.38
N ASP A 21 12.84 0.46 18.62
CA ASP A 21 13.77 1.57 18.81
C ASP A 21 14.28 2.07 17.46
N ASN A 22 14.31 1.20 16.44
CA ASN A 22 14.68 1.57 15.07
C ASN A 22 13.80 0.87 14.01
N PRO A 23 12.53 1.29 13.85
CA PRO A 23 11.64 0.69 12.86
C PRO A 23 12.09 1.04 11.44
N THR A 24 12.00 0.05 10.54
CA THR A 24 12.14 0.27 9.10
C THR A 24 11.13 1.31 8.59
N LYS A 25 11.40 2.00 7.47
CA LYS A 25 10.46 2.98 6.91
C LYS A 25 9.08 2.38 6.60
N SER A 26 9.04 1.12 6.14
CA SER A 26 7.78 0.40 5.94
C SER A 26 7.02 0.15 7.25
N GLN A 27 7.72 -0.19 8.34
CA GLN A 27 7.09 -0.33 9.66
C GLN A 27 6.62 1.04 10.18
N ARG A 28 7.39 2.11 9.94
CA ARG A 28 7.03 3.49 10.28
C ARG A 28 5.71 3.89 9.60
N LEU A 29 5.54 3.57 8.31
CA LEU A 29 4.26 3.75 7.60
C LEU A 29 3.09 3.03 8.26
N ILE A 30 3.27 1.75 8.62
CA ILE A 30 2.21 1.00 9.28
C ILE A 30 1.87 1.61 10.65
N MET A 31 2.87 2.05 11.42
CA MET A 31 2.67 2.72 12.70
C MET A 31 1.93 4.05 12.55
N ASP A 32 2.24 4.83 11.51
CA ASP A 32 1.55 6.08 11.20
C ASP A 32 0.10 5.85 10.80
N ILE A 33 -0.18 4.78 10.04
CA ILE A 33 -1.55 4.39 9.69
C ILE A 33 -2.32 3.99 10.96
N ILE A 34 -1.73 3.16 11.82
CA ILE A 34 -2.36 2.71 13.07
C ILE A 34 -2.60 3.89 14.03
N SER A 35 -1.67 4.84 14.09
CA SER A 35 -1.77 6.03 14.94
C SER A 35 -2.72 7.09 14.37
N GLY A 36 -3.23 6.92 13.15
CA GLY A 36 -4.11 7.88 12.49
C GLY A 36 -3.39 9.07 11.84
N ASN A 37 -2.06 9.07 11.81
CA ASN A 37 -1.28 10.08 11.08
C ASN A 37 -1.55 9.97 9.57
N HIS A 38 -1.79 8.76 9.08
CA HIS A 38 -2.14 8.45 7.69
C HIS A 38 -3.42 7.62 7.66
N THR A 39 -4.27 7.85 6.65
CA THR A 39 -5.50 7.07 6.45
C THR A 39 -5.36 6.29 5.15
N ILE A 40 -5.46 4.97 5.24
CA ILE A 40 -5.36 4.11 4.07
C ILE A 40 -6.65 4.14 3.25
N VAL A 41 -6.51 4.23 1.93
CA VAL A 41 -7.58 4.16 0.95
C VAL A 41 -7.49 2.80 0.26
N ILE A 42 -8.61 2.08 0.17
CA ILE A 42 -8.68 0.79 -0.49
C ILE A 42 -9.93 0.66 -1.36
N SER A 43 -9.86 -0.26 -2.31
CA SER A 43 -10.98 -0.77 -3.08
C SER A 43 -11.04 -2.29 -2.95
N THR A 44 -12.14 -2.91 -3.38
CA THR A 44 -12.29 -4.38 -3.35
C THR A 44 -11.13 -5.11 -4.06
N PRO A 45 -10.67 -4.70 -5.26
CA PRO A 45 -9.50 -5.31 -5.88
C PRO A 45 -8.21 -5.21 -5.05
N ILE A 46 -7.96 -4.06 -4.42
CA ILE A 46 -6.77 -3.85 -3.57
C ILE A 46 -6.78 -4.80 -2.38
N LEU A 47 -7.92 -4.92 -1.69
CA LEU A 47 -8.01 -5.85 -0.56
C LEU A 47 -7.76 -7.30 -0.98
N ARG A 48 -8.32 -7.71 -2.14
CA ARG A 48 -8.08 -9.07 -2.67
C ARG A 48 -6.61 -9.31 -2.97
N GLU A 49 -5.93 -8.34 -3.57
CA GLU A 49 -4.49 -8.43 -3.82
C GLU A 49 -3.71 -8.60 -2.51
N TYR A 50 -4.09 -7.87 -1.44
CA TYR A 50 -3.48 -8.07 -0.13
C TYR A 50 -3.71 -9.48 0.42
N GLU A 51 -4.94 -9.99 0.35
CA GLU A 51 -5.30 -11.34 0.82
C GLU A 51 -4.52 -12.41 0.04
N ASP A 52 -4.45 -12.28 -1.28
CA ASP A 52 -3.81 -13.22 -2.20
C ASP A 52 -2.29 -13.22 -2.07
N VAL A 53 -1.66 -12.06 -1.91
CA VAL A 53 -0.20 -11.96 -1.76
C VAL A 53 0.24 -12.35 -0.36
N LEU A 54 -0.40 -11.82 0.69
CA LEU A 54 0.05 -12.04 2.06
C LEU A 54 -0.18 -13.49 2.53
N SER A 55 -1.05 -14.25 1.87
CA SER A 55 -1.26 -15.68 2.12
C SER A 55 -0.22 -16.60 1.46
N ARG A 56 0.67 -16.09 0.59
CA ARG A 56 1.62 -16.90 -0.17
C ARG A 56 2.65 -17.58 0.75
N PRO A 57 2.73 -18.92 0.79
CA PRO A 57 3.60 -19.65 1.75
C PRO A 57 5.08 -19.30 1.66
N TYR A 58 5.59 -19.00 0.45
CA TYR A 58 7.01 -18.69 0.24
C TYR A 58 7.44 -17.37 0.89
N LEU A 59 6.51 -16.47 1.22
CA LEU A 59 6.82 -15.22 1.92
C LEU A 59 7.14 -15.45 3.39
N LYS A 60 6.70 -16.58 3.97
CA LYS A 60 6.92 -16.97 5.37
C LYS A 60 6.51 -15.87 6.37
N LEU A 61 5.40 -15.18 6.07
CA LEU A 61 4.84 -14.17 6.95
C LEU A 61 4.18 -14.81 8.17
N ASN A 62 4.15 -14.09 9.30
CA ASN A 62 3.42 -14.54 10.47
C ASN A 62 1.90 -14.43 10.19
N PRO A 63 1.16 -15.56 10.14
CA PRO A 63 -0.26 -15.55 9.76
C PRO A 63 -1.13 -14.74 10.72
N ILE A 64 -0.80 -14.71 12.02
CA ILE A 64 -1.53 -13.94 13.03
C ILE A 64 -1.35 -12.43 12.77
N LEU A 65 -0.14 -11.99 12.38
CA LEU A 65 0.10 -10.59 12.04
C LEU A 65 -0.63 -10.20 10.74
N VAL A 66 -0.61 -11.06 9.73
CA VAL A 66 -1.35 -10.86 8.47
C VAL A 66 -2.84 -10.71 8.74
N GLU A 67 -3.44 -11.64 9.48
CA GLU A 67 -4.87 -11.63 9.80
C GLU A 67 -5.26 -10.34 10.55
N ARG A 68 -4.51 -9.99 11.60
CA ARG A 68 -4.77 -8.77 12.38
C ARG A 68 -4.64 -7.51 11.54
N PHE A 69 -3.66 -7.46 10.64
CA PHE A 69 -3.44 -6.31 9.78
C PHE A 69 -4.55 -6.17 8.73
N LEU A 70 -4.96 -7.26 8.08
CA LEU A 70 -6.08 -7.28 7.15
C LEU A 70 -7.40 -6.88 7.84
N ALA A 71 -7.66 -7.41 9.04
CA ALA A 71 -8.84 -7.02 9.83
C ALA A 71 -8.82 -5.53 10.19
N PHE A 72 -7.64 -5.00 10.59
CA PHE A 72 -7.47 -3.59 10.85
C PHE A 72 -7.75 -2.73 9.61
N ILE A 73 -7.19 -3.09 8.45
CA ILE A 73 -7.43 -2.38 7.19
C ILE A 73 -8.93 -2.35 6.89
N LYS A 74 -9.61 -3.51 6.89
CA LYS A 74 -11.04 -3.59 6.55
C LYS A 74 -11.91 -2.62 7.36
N ILE A 75 -11.56 -2.40 8.63
CA ILE A 75 -12.32 -1.57 9.57
C ILE A 75 -11.92 -0.10 9.50
N ASN A 76 -10.64 0.21 9.31
CA ASN A 76 -10.08 1.56 9.51
C ASN A 76 -9.71 2.29 8.20
N SER A 77 -9.94 1.67 7.04
CA SER A 77 -9.68 2.25 5.73
C SER A 77 -10.87 3.05 5.19
N ILE A 78 -10.58 4.01 4.31
CA ILE A 78 -11.60 4.59 3.41
C ILE A 78 -11.81 3.62 2.25
N TRP A 79 -13.04 3.11 2.14
CA TRP A 79 -13.47 2.25 1.05
C TRP A 79 -14.00 3.09 -0.13
N ILE A 80 -13.50 2.80 -1.32
CA ILE A 80 -13.90 3.46 -2.56
C ILE A 80 -14.15 2.45 -3.68
N GLU A 81 -14.92 2.87 -4.67
CA GLU A 81 -15.11 2.20 -5.95
C GLU A 81 -14.66 3.15 -7.07
N PRO A 82 -13.35 3.19 -7.40
CA PRO A 82 -12.83 4.06 -8.45
C PRO A 82 -13.45 3.70 -9.80
N LEU A 83 -13.74 4.72 -10.61
CA LEU A 83 -13.96 4.48 -12.03
C LEU A 83 -12.63 4.06 -12.66
N PRO A 84 -12.54 2.86 -13.27
CA PRO A 84 -11.27 2.36 -13.75
C PRO A 84 -10.77 3.22 -14.91
N THR A 85 -9.51 3.64 -14.85
CA THR A 85 -8.89 4.29 -16.01
C THR A 85 -8.70 3.28 -17.12
N LYS A 86 -8.87 3.72 -18.37
CA LYS A 86 -8.70 2.84 -19.51
C LYS A 86 -7.24 2.81 -19.96
N LYS A 87 -6.82 1.70 -20.57
CA LYS A 87 -5.45 1.53 -21.06
C LYS A 87 -4.98 2.63 -22.04
N HIS A 88 -5.89 3.21 -22.81
CA HIS A 88 -5.56 4.32 -23.72
C HIS A 88 -5.45 5.68 -23.02
N GLU A 89 -5.93 5.81 -21.78
CA GLU A 89 -5.85 7.04 -20.99
C GLU A 89 -4.59 7.06 -20.12
N VAL A 90 -4.22 5.89 -19.58
CA VAL A 90 -3.07 5.71 -18.70
C VAL A 90 -2.37 4.41 -19.08
N ASP A 91 -1.15 4.56 -19.60
CA ASP A 91 -0.28 3.43 -19.91
C ASP A 91 0.34 2.91 -18.62
N MET A 92 -0.04 1.69 -18.23
CA MET A 92 0.46 1.00 -17.05
C MET A 92 1.51 -0.02 -17.48
N VAL A 93 2.60 -0.11 -16.73
CA VAL A 93 3.63 -1.15 -16.99
C VAL A 93 3.09 -2.51 -16.60
N ASP A 94 2.37 -2.58 -15.46
CA ASP A 94 1.64 -3.75 -15.00
C ASP A 94 0.16 -3.39 -14.83
N GLU A 95 -0.73 -4.14 -15.48
CA GLU A 95 -2.16 -3.89 -15.40
C GLU A 95 -2.74 -4.37 -14.06
N ASP A 96 -2.10 -5.30 -13.37
CA ASP A 96 -2.53 -5.75 -12.03
C ASP A 96 -2.37 -4.61 -11.00
N ASP A 97 -1.41 -3.71 -11.23
CA ASP A 97 -1.16 -2.52 -10.41
C ASP A 97 -2.16 -1.38 -10.68
N ARG A 98 -3.00 -1.47 -11.72
CA ARG A 98 -3.94 -0.39 -12.09
C ARG A 98 -4.91 -0.04 -10.97
N ALA A 99 -5.37 -1.04 -10.21
CA ALA A 99 -6.33 -0.82 -9.12
C ALA A 99 -5.78 0.15 -8.05
N PHE A 100 -4.47 0.08 -7.76
CA PHE A 100 -3.79 0.98 -6.82
C PHE A 100 -3.69 2.40 -7.38
N PHE A 101 -3.32 2.52 -8.65
CA PHE A 101 -3.24 3.82 -9.31
C PHE A 101 -4.60 4.51 -9.39
N ASP A 102 -5.65 3.79 -9.78
CA ASP A 102 -7.00 4.32 -9.89
C ASP A 102 -7.54 4.77 -8.54
N ALA A 103 -7.28 4.00 -7.48
CA ALA A 103 -7.63 4.39 -6.12
C ALA A 103 -6.91 5.69 -5.68
N ALA A 104 -5.61 5.78 -5.98
CA ALA A 104 -4.81 6.94 -5.65
C ALA A 104 -5.31 8.19 -6.39
N LYS A 105 -5.56 8.06 -7.69
CA LYS A 105 -6.10 9.14 -8.53
C LYS A 105 -7.51 9.57 -8.08
N CYS A 106 -8.38 8.62 -7.76
CA CYS A 106 -9.75 8.89 -7.34
C CYS A 106 -9.82 9.74 -6.05
N MET A 107 -8.91 9.50 -5.11
CA MET A 107 -8.90 10.18 -3.80
C MET A 107 -7.81 11.24 -3.65
N ASN A 108 -7.06 11.52 -4.74
CA ASN A 108 -5.86 12.35 -4.69
C ASN A 108 -4.90 11.92 -3.55
N ALA A 109 -4.75 10.61 -3.37
CA ALA A 109 -3.97 9.99 -2.32
C ALA A 109 -2.55 9.68 -2.79
N LYS A 110 -1.59 9.68 -1.86
CA LYS A 110 -0.22 9.25 -2.18
C LYS A 110 -0.16 7.74 -2.35
N LEU A 111 0.25 7.29 -3.53
CA LEU A 111 0.50 5.88 -3.82
C LEU A 111 1.91 5.52 -3.38
N VAL A 112 2.03 4.84 -2.25
CA VAL A 112 3.31 4.45 -1.66
C VAL A 112 3.72 3.09 -2.16
N THR A 113 4.85 3.01 -2.87
CA THR A 113 5.35 1.76 -3.47
C THR A 113 6.86 1.61 -3.31
N GLY A 114 7.33 0.38 -3.17
CA GLY A 114 8.75 0.05 -3.27
C GLY A 114 9.25 -0.11 -4.71
N ASN A 115 8.36 -0.08 -5.71
CA ASN A 115 8.67 -0.31 -7.12
C ASN A 115 8.08 0.80 -8.01
N LEU A 116 8.65 2.01 -7.95
CA LEU A 116 8.18 3.18 -8.71
C LEU A 116 8.00 2.94 -10.22
N LYS A 117 8.78 2.02 -10.80
CA LYS A 117 8.73 1.66 -12.22
C LYS A 117 7.46 0.91 -12.65
N HIS A 118 6.71 0.32 -11.73
CA HIS A 118 5.45 -0.37 -12.04
C HIS A 118 4.32 0.61 -12.41
N TYR A 119 4.43 1.83 -11.91
CA TYR A 119 3.43 2.87 -12.07
C TYR A 119 3.89 3.93 -13.07
N PRO A 120 2.96 4.56 -13.80
CA PRO A 120 3.28 5.69 -14.67
C PRO A 120 3.93 6.82 -13.87
N VAL A 121 4.73 7.64 -14.55
CA VAL A 121 5.32 8.84 -13.93
C VAL A 121 4.19 9.80 -13.57
N HIS A 122 3.90 9.92 -12.28
CA HIS A 122 2.80 10.73 -11.76
C HIS A 122 3.15 11.32 -10.40
N GLU A 123 2.66 12.51 -10.08
CA GLU A 123 2.92 13.20 -8.79
C GLU A 123 2.35 12.50 -7.54
N LEU A 124 1.49 11.49 -7.75
CA LEU A 124 0.83 10.75 -6.69
C LEU A 124 1.67 9.58 -6.21
N ARG A 125 2.50 8.99 -7.09
CA ARG A 125 3.38 7.90 -6.69
C ARG A 125 4.50 8.45 -5.82
N THR A 126 4.87 7.71 -4.80
CA THR A 126 5.99 8.06 -3.93
C THR A 126 6.66 6.81 -3.38
N SER A 127 7.95 6.89 -3.13
CA SER A 127 8.68 5.86 -2.40
C SER A 127 8.64 6.11 -0.89
N LEU A 128 9.00 5.11 -0.10
CA LEU A 128 9.19 5.30 1.34
C LEU A 128 10.32 6.29 1.66
N ASP A 129 11.34 6.39 0.79
CA ASP A 129 12.44 7.32 0.98
C ASP A 129 12.01 8.76 0.76
N GLU A 130 11.13 9.01 -0.21
CA GLU A 130 10.53 10.33 -0.43
C GLU A 130 9.51 10.70 0.65
N LEU A 131 8.73 9.74 1.14
CA LEU A 131 7.71 9.97 2.16
C LEU A 131 8.31 10.26 3.54
N TYR A 132 9.43 9.60 3.87
CA TYR A 132 10.09 9.67 5.19
C TYR A 132 11.52 10.20 5.14
N GLY A 133 11.92 10.84 4.05
CA GLY A 133 13.25 11.41 3.92
C GLY A 133 13.53 12.39 5.05
N GLU A 134 14.56 12.09 5.84
CA GLU A 134 15.35 13.12 6.52
C GLU A 134 16.32 13.69 5.47
N GLU A 135 16.46 15.02 5.43
CA GLU A 135 17.50 15.70 4.65
C GLU A 135 18.91 15.18 4.98
#